data_AF-A0A518H7T7-F1
#
_entry.id   AF-A0A518H7T7-F1
#
_cell.length_a   1.000
_cell.length_b   1.000
_cell.length_c   1.000
_cell.angle_alpha   90.00
_cell.angle_beta   90.00
_cell.angle_gamma   90.00
#
_symmetry.space_group_name_H-M   'P 1'
#
loop_
_entity.id
_entity.type
_entity.pdbx_description
1 polymer ?
#
loop_
_entity_poly.entity_id
_entity_poly.type
_entity_poly.pdbx_seq_one_letter_code
_entity_poly.pdbx_strand_id
1 'polypeptide(L)'
;MIDSPSGQPAAPDRGSARRIVLTTFGSLGDLHPYIAIALGLRARGHHVILATHESYRPKVEGLGLDFRPVRPDLPDWRAEPGLARRLMDPRRGTFRIIREVVLPGLRQSYDDTTAAADGADLLVAHPLTYRVRRRRGQSAGRTGRRG
;
A
#
# COMPACT_ATOMS: atom_id res chain seq x y z
N MET A 1 -15.37 28.33 38.18
CA MET A 1 -14.18 27.44 38.27
C MET A 1 -14.55 26.18 37.49
N ILE A 2 -14.40 26.24 36.16
CA ILE A 2 -14.76 25.18 35.22
C ILE A 2 -13.44 24.60 34.71
N ASP A 3 -13.17 23.35 35.05
CA ASP A 3 -11.98 22.64 34.60
C ASP A 3 -12.31 21.92 33.28
N SER A 4 -11.70 22.37 32.18
CA SER A 4 -11.85 21.79 30.86
C SER A 4 -10.91 20.59 30.73
N PRO A 5 -11.36 19.38 30.35
CA PRO A 5 -10.47 18.27 30.10
C PRO A 5 -9.76 18.50 28.75
N SER A 6 -8.54 19.02 28.81
CA SER A 6 -7.62 19.15 27.69
C SER A 6 -7.06 17.78 27.29
N GLY A 7 -7.92 16.93 26.72
CA GLY A 7 -7.53 15.69 26.07
C GLY A 7 -6.95 15.98 24.69
N GLN A 8 -5.72 16.49 24.61
CA GLN A 8 -4.97 16.44 23.35
C GLN A 8 -4.72 14.96 22.99
N PRO A 9 -5.02 14.52 21.76
CA PRO A 9 -4.68 13.17 21.34
C PRO A 9 -3.17 12.97 21.47
N ALA A 10 -2.76 11.90 22.15
CA ALA A 10 -1.35 11.57 22.35
C ALA A 10 -0.61 11.65 21.01
N ALA A 11 0.44 12.48 20.96
CA ALA A 11 1.30 12.59 19.80
C ALA A 11 1.82 11.19 19.43
N PRO A 12 1.89 10.83 18.13
CA PRO A 12 2.35 9.52 17.73
C PRO A 12 3.77 9.28 18.24
N ASP A 13 3.98 8.11 18.85
CA ASP A 13 5.29 7.60 19.29
C ASP A 13 6.29 7.71 18.13
N ARG A 14 7.24 8.64 18.26
CA ARG A 14 8.31 8.88 17.26
C ARG A 14 9.48 7.89 17.39
N GLY A 15 9.32 6.76 18.07
CA GLY A 15 10.44 5.91 18.50
C GLY A 15 10.39 4.42 18.14
N SER A 16 9.27 3.87 17.65
CA SER A 16 9.22 2.44 17.29
C SER A 16 9.28 2.20 15.77
N ALA A 17 10.22 1.36 15.34
CA ALA A 17 10.22 0.81 13.99
C ALA A 17 8.87 0.12 13.71
N ARG A 18 8.24 0.44 12.58
CA ARG A 18 6.93 -0.07 12.18
C ARG A 18 7.04 -0.90 10.93
N ARG A 19 6.19 -1.91 10.79
CA ARG A 19 6.02 -2.66 9.57
C ARG A 19 4.93 -2.00 8.71
N ILE A 20 5.36 -1.33 7.65
CA ILE A 20 4.50 -0.54 6.77
C ILE A 20 4.40 -1.24 5.41
N VAL A 21 3.18 -1.45 4.95
CA VAL A 21 2.92 -1.97 3.60
C VAL A 21 2.42 -0.82 2.73
N LEU A 22 3.09 -0.62 1.61
CA LEU A 22 2.72 0.35 0.58
C LEU A 22 2.18 -0.42 -0.61
N THR A 23 0.95 -0.17 -1.02
CA THR A 23 0.36 -0.81 -2.20
C THR A 23 0.24 0.19 -3.34
N THR A 24 0.63 -0.20 -4.54
CA THR A 24 0.43 0.63 -5.73
C THR A 24 0.05 -0.22 -6.93
N PHE A 25 -0.89 0.30 -7.72
CA PHE A 25 -1.43 -0.33 -8.92
C PHE A 25 -1.41 0.67 -10.04
N GLY A 26 -0.65 0.38 -11.09
CA GLY A 26 -0.59 1.23 -12.27
C GLY A 26 0.78 1.22 -12.92
N SER A 27 1.05 2.28 -13.65
CA SER A 27 2.26 2.42 -14.45
C SER A 27 3.47 2.83 -13.60
N LEU A 28 4.60 3.13 -14.24
CA LEU A 28 5.76 3.72 -13.57
C LEU A 28 5.42 5.06 -12.89
N GLY A 29 4.46 5.83 -13.43
CA GLY A 29 4.00 7.08 -12.82
C GLY A 29 3.39 6.89 -11.43
N ASP A 30 2.74 5.74 -11.19
CA ASP A 30 2.18 5.38 -9.90
C ASP A 30 3.22 4.68 -9.00
N LEU A 31 4.19 3.98 -9.59
CA LEU A 31 5.22 3.26 -8.85
C LEU A 31 6.27 4.19 -8.22
N HIS A 32 6.79 5.15 -9.00
CA HIS A 32 7.91 5.99 -8.57
C HIS A 32 7.65 6.81 -7.29
N PRO A 33 6.48 7.44 -7.10
CA PRO A 33 6.16 8.13 -5.84
C PRO A 33 6.19 7.18 -4.64
N TYR A 34 5.70 5.95 -4.79
CA TYR A 34 5.69 4.96 -3.72
C TYR A 34 7.07 4.42 -3.40
N ILE A 35 7.96 4.30 -4.40
CA ILE A 35 9.37 4.00 -4.17
C ILE A 35 10.02 5.12 -3.34
N ALA A 36 9.80 6.39 -3.72
CA ALA A 36 10.36 7.52 -2.97
C ALA A 36 9.87 7.54 -1.51
N ILE A 37 8.58 7.29 -1.28
CA ILE A 37 8.01 7.15 0.06
C ILE A 37 8.65 5.97 0.80
N ALA A 38 8.79 4.81 0.16
CA ALA A 38 9.37 3.61 0.77
C ALA A 38 10.81 3.85 1.24
N LEU A 39 11.63 4.46 0.40
CA LEU A 39 13.01 4.83 0.73
C LEU A 39 13.06 5.82 1.90
N GLY A 40 12.18 6.83 1.88
CA GLY A 40 12.09 7.81 2.97
C GLY A 40 11.64 7.20 4.30
N LEU A 41 10.71 6.23 4.29
CA LEU A 41 10.27 5.53 5.49
C LEU A 41 11.35 4.56 6.01
N ARG A 42 12.05 3.86 5.10
CA ARG A 42 13.20 3.01 5.45
C ARG A 42 14.32 3.81 6.10
N ALA A 43 14.64 4.98 5.55
CA ALA A 43 15.65 5.89 6.13
C ALA A 43 15.29 6.38 7.54
N ARG A 44 14.01 6.33 7.92
CA ARG A 44 13.52 6.65 9.28
C ARG A 44 13.48 5.42 10.21
N GLY A 45 14.00 4.27 9.76
CA GLY A 45 14.06 3.03 10.55
C GLY A 45 12.80 2.17 10.48
N HIS A 46 11.86 2.44 9.57
CA HIS A 46 10.70 1.58 9.38
C HIS A 46 11.01 0.40 8.46
N HIS A 47 10.35 -0.73 8.70
CA HIS A 47 10.38 -1.88 7.81
C HIS A 47 9.29 -1.72 6.76
N VAL A 48 9.67 -1.53 5.50
CA VAL A 48 8.73 -1.15 4.44
C VAL A 48 8.68 -2.22 3.37
N ILE A 49 7.47 -2.66 3.05
CA ILE A 49 7.18 -3.61 1.99
C ILE A 49 6.41 -2.88 0.90
N LEU A 50 6.90 -2.98 -0.34
CA LEU A 50 6.17 -2.49 -1.51
C LEU A 50 5.43 -3.65 -2.17
N ALA A 51 4.11 -3.52 -2.25
CA ALA A 51 3.21 -4.52 -2.80
C ALA A 51 2.60 -4.04 -4.12
N THR A 52 2.95 -4.68 -5.23
CA THR A 52 2.56 -4.26 -6.59
C THR A 52 2.73 -5.42 -7.59
N HIS A 53 2.59 -5.15 -8.89
CA HIS A 53 2.75 -6.10 -9.99
C HIS A 53 4.07 -6.86 -9.92
N GLU A 54 4.06 -8.16 -10.22
CA GLU A 54 5.23 -9.04 -10.18
C GLU A 54 6.34 -8.53 -11.11
N SER A 55 5.96 -7.95 -12.25
CA SER A 55 6.89 -7.33 -13.22
C SER A 55 7.79 -6.23 -12.63
N TYR A 56 7.43 -5.63 -11.49
CA TYR A 56 8.25 -4.62 -10.83
C TYR A 56 9.21 -5.18 -9.77
N ARG A 57 9.14 -6.47 -9.43
CA ARG A 57 10.04 -7.10 -8.44
C ARG A 57 11.51 -6.74 -8.66
N PRO A 58 12.10 -6.90 -9.87
CA PRO A 58 13.54 -6.65 -10.05
C PRO A 58 13.93 -5.21 -9.76
N LYS A 59 13.04 -4.25 -10.07
CA LYS A 59 13.26 -2.83 -9.78
C LYS A 59 13.18 -2.53 -8.28
N VAL A 60 12.23 -3.15 -7.58
CA VAL A 60 12.01 -2.91 -6.14
C VAL A 60 13.14 -3.54 -5.32
N GLU A 61 13.42 -4.81 -5.55
CA GLU A 61 14.47 -5.54 -4.85
C GLU A 61 15.86 -4.98 -5.19
N GLY A 62 16.08 -4.51 -6.43
CA GLY A 62 17.31 -3.81 -6.83
C GLY A 62 17.57 -2.50 -6.07
N LEU A 63 16.56 -1.92 -5.42
CA LEU A 63 16.69 -0.77 -4.52
C LEU A 63 16.81 -1.17 -3.04
N GLY A 64 16.91 -2.48 -2.76
CA GLY A 64 16.97 -3.07 -1.43
C GLY A 64 15.67 -2.94 -0.63
N LEU A 65 14.53 -2.83 -1.31
CA LEU A 65 13.21 -2.78 -0.68
C LEU A 65 12.59 -4.18 -0.68
N ASP A 66 11.85 -4.51 0.39
CA ASP A 66 11.07 -5.73 0.44
C ASP A 66 9.89 -5.66 -0.54
N PHE A 67 9.63 -6.78 -1.21
CA PHE A 67 8.60 -6.87 -2.24
C PHE A 67 7.55 -7.93 -1.93
N ARG A 68 6.29 -7.64 -2.27
CA ARG A 68 5.20 -8.63 -2.32
C ARG A 68 4.41 -8.51 -3.62
N PRO A 69 4.20 -9.59 -4.39
CA PRO A 69 3.38 -9.50 -5.58
C PRO A 69 1.92 -9.31 -5.24
N VAL A 70 1.25 -8.50 -6.06
CA VAL A 70 -0.19 -8.33 -6.03
C VAL A 70 -0.70 -8.39 -7.45
N ARG A 71 -1.59 -9.36 -7.72
CA ARG A 71 -2.27 -9.53 -9.00
C ARG A 71 -3.36 -8.48 -9.20
N PRO A 72 -3.90 -8.29 -10.42
CA PRO A 72 -3.44 -8.88 -11.69
C PRO A 72 -2.23 -8.12 -12.22
N ASP A 73 -1.30 -8.82 -12.87
CA ASP A 73 -0.25 -8.13 -13.63
C ASP A 73 -0.87 -7.30 -14.76
N LEU A 74 -0.25 -6.15 -15.04
CA LEU A 74 -0.65 -5.34 -16.18
C LEU A 74 -0.41 -6.12 -17.48
N PRO A 75 -1.33 -6.01 -18.46
CA PRO A 75 -1.09 -6.56 -19.79
C PRO A 75 0.23 -6.02 -20.36
N ASP A 76 1.01 -6.89 -21.00
CA ASP A 76 2.19 -6.44 -21.72
C ASP A 76 1.75 -5.63 -22.95
N TRP A 77 1.69 -4.31 -22.75
CA TRP A 77 1.32 -3.35 -23.78
C TRP A 77 2.34 -3.27 -24.92
N ARG A 78 3.55 -3.86 -24.75
CA ARG A 78 4.53 -4.02 -25.82
C ARG A 78 4.23 -5.24 -26.68
N ALA A 79 3.61 -6.28 -26.11
CA ALA A 79 3.22 -7.50 -26.81
C ALA A 79 1.99 -7.31 -27.71
N GLU A 80 1.13 -6.33 -27.42
CA GLU A 80 -0.03 -5.98 -28.25
C GLU A 80 0.01 -4.54 -28.77
N PRO A 81 0.55 -4.32 -29.99
CA PRO A 81 0.51 -3.04 -30.67
C PRO A 81 -0.94 -2.58 -30.89
N GLY A 82 -1.41 -1.65 -30.05
CA GLY A 82 -2.78 -1.12 -30.07
C GLY A 82 -3.51 -1.24 -28.74
N LEU A 83 -3.08 -2.12 -27.84
CA LEU A 83 -3.64 -2.20 -26.49
C LEU A 83 -3.36 -0.92 -25.70
N ALA A 84 -2.13 -0.40 -25.76
CA ALA A 84 -1.78 0.89 -25.16
C ALA A 84 -2.72 2.02 -25.63
N ARG A 85 -2.96 2.13 -26.95
CA ARG A 85 -3.84 3.14 -27.53
C ARG A 85 -5.30 2.98 -27.08
N ARG A 86 -5.78 1.74 -26.95
CA ARG A 86 -7.14 1.43 -26.49
C ARG A 86 -7.35 1.74 -25.01
N LEU A 87 -6.35 1.48 -24.17
CA LEU A 87 -6.39 1.72 -22.73
C LEU A 87 -6.12 3.19 -22.37
N MET A 88 -5.38 3.91 -23.20
CA MET A 88 -5.15 5.36 -23.07
C MET A 88 -6.19 6.21 -23.80
N ASP A 89 -7.29 5.61 -24.29
CA ASP A 89 -8.40 6.35 -24.87
C ASP A 89 -9.05 7.26 -23.80
N PRO A 90 -9.17 8.58 -24.03
CA PRO A 90 -9.60 9.52 -23.01
C PRO A 90 -11.07 9.37 -22.60
N ARG A 91 -11.89 8.63 -23.35
CA ARG A 91 -13.33 8.45 -23.09
C ARG A 91 -13.65 7.07 -22.52
N ARG A 92 -12.95 6.03 -22.98
CA ARG A 92 -13.25 4.62 -22.67
C ARG A 92 -12.08 3.88 -22.03
N GLY A 93 -10.88 4.45 -22.02
CA GLY A 93 -9.66 3.83 -21.52
C GLY A 93 -9.78 3.38 -20.07
N THR A 94 -10.16 4.28 -19.16
CA THR A 94 -10.36 3.97 -17.73
C THR A 94 -11.41 2.88 -17.53
N PHE A 95 -12.55 2.94 -18.24
CA PHE A 95 -13.60 1.93 -18.15
C PHE A 95 -13.09 0.55 -18.60
N ARG A 96 -12.29 0.50 -19.67
CA ARG A 96 -11.67 -0.75 -20.14
C ARG A 96 -10.64 -1.28 -19.17
N ILE A 97 -9.77 -0.44 -18.61
CA ILE A 97 -8.81 -0.85 -17.58
C ILE A 97 -9.55 -1.49 -16.39
N ILE A 98 -10.61 -0.84 -15.91
CA ILE A 98 -11.39 -1.38 -14.80
C ILE A 98 -12.04 -2.71 -15.19
N ARG A 99 -12.73 -2.78 -16.32
CA ARG A 99 -13.51 -3.95 -16.72
C ARG A 99 -12.66 -5.15 -17.15
N GLU A 100 -11.58 -4.90 -17.89
CA GLU A 100 -10.81 -5.93 -18.59
C GLU A 100 -9.56 -6.33 -17.80
N VAL A 101 -9.04 -5.45 -16.93
CA VAL A 101 -7.83 -5.73 -16.14
C VAL A 101 -8.15 -5.86 -14.66
N VAL A 102 -8.75 -4.84 -14.05
CA VAL A 102 -8.93 -4.79 -12.58
C VAL A 102 -9.98 -5.79 -12.08
N LEU A 103 -11.20 -5.78 -12.65
CA LEU A 103 -12.31 -6.61 -12.18
C LEU A 103 -12.03 -8.12 -12.27
N PRO A 104 -11.43 -8.66 -13.35
CA PRO A 104 -11.11 -10.08 -13.43
C PRO A 104 -10.11 -10.54 -12.35
N GLY A 105 -9.16 -9.67 -11.99
CA GLY A 105 -8.16 -9.95 -10.96
C GLY A 105 -8.60 -9.60 -9.54
N LEU A 106 -9.76 -8.98 -9.34
CA LEU A 106 -10.14 -8.33 -8.07
C LEU A 106 -10.04 -9.24 -6.85
N ARG A 107 -10.53 -10.49 -6.94
CA ARG A 107 -10.44 -11.46 -5.84
C ARG A 107 -9.00 -11.79 -5.50
N GLN A 108 -8.17 -12.01 -6.52
CA GLN A 108 -6.75 -12.32 -6.35
C GLN A 108 -6.01 -11.13 -5.75
N SER A 109 -6.26 -9.91 -6.24
CA SER A 109 -5.73 -8.66 -5.67
C SER A 109 -6.06 -8.52 -4.19
N TYR A 110 -7.31 -8.84 -3.83
CA TYR A 110 -7.78 -8.78 -2.45
C TYR A 110 -7.04 -9.79 -1.57
N ASP A 111 -6.90 -11.03 -2.00
CA ASP A 111 -6.21 -12.09 -1.27
C ASP A 111 -4.71 -11.75 -1.11
N ASP A 112 -4.06 -11.32 -2.18
CA ASP A 112 -2.64 -10.95 -2.20
C ASP A 112 -2.37 -9.73 -1.29
N THR A 113 -3.20 -8.69 -1.37
CA THR A 113 -3.09 -7.51 -0.50
C THR A 113 -3.36 -7.87 0.96
N THR A 114 -4.29 -8.78 1.21
CA THR A 114 -4.58 -9.27 2.56
C THR A 114 -3.38 -10.00 3.15
N ALA A 115 -2.76 -10.90 2.38
CA ALA A 115 -1.55 -11.61 2.78
C ALA A 115 -0.36 -10.65 2.97
N ALA A 116 -0.14 -9.71 2.06
CA ALA A 116 0.95 -8.74 2.17
C ALA A 116 0.87 -7.92 3.46
N ALA A 117 -0.35 -7.49 3.81
CA ALA A 117 -0.60 -6.68 5.00
C ALA A 117 -0.95 -7.50 6.25
N ASP A 118 -0.74 -8.81 6.26
CA ASP A 118 -0.73 -9.57 7.49
C ASP A 118 0.45 -9.13 8.37
N GLY A 119 0.21 -8.92 9.66
CA GLY A 119 1.21 -8.39 10.61
C GLY A 119 1.67 -6.93 10.36
N ALA A 120 1.02 -6.16 9.49
CA ALA A 120 1.38 -4.75 9.27
C ALA A 120 0.82 -3.82 10.36
N ASP A 121 1.61 -2.83 10.78
CA ASP A 121 1.14 -1.73 11.64
C ASP A 121 0.33 -0.71 10.83
N LEU A 122 0.74 -0.48 9.58
CA LEU A 122 0.13 0.48 8.67
C LEU A 122 0.07 -0.08 7.24
N LEU A 123 -1.05 0.17 6.57
CA LEU A 123 -1.23 -0.07 5.14
C LEU A 123 -1.56 1.26 4.47
N VAL A 124 -0.76 1.64 3.47
CA VAL A 124 -1.05 2.77 2.58
C VAL A 124 -1.58 2.22 1.27
N ALA A 125 -2.84 2.56 0.99
CA ALA A 125 -3.60 2.07 -0.15
C ALA A 125 -3.57 3.07 -1.30
N HIS A 126 -3.21 2.61 -2.51
CA HIS A 126 -3.52 3.32 -3.75
C HIS A 126 -5.06 3.42 -3.91
N PRO A 127 -5.62 4.43 -4.60
CA PRO A 127 -7.07 4.57 -4.78
C PRO A 127 -7.77 3.33 -5.38
N LEU A 128 -7.03 2.47 -6.08
CA LEU A 128 -7.52 1.21 -6.64
C LEU A 128 -7.22 -0.02 -5.75
N THR A 129 -6.64 0.16 -4.56
CA THR A 129 -6.39 -0.92 -3.61
C THR A 129 -7.61 -1.11 -2.70
N TYR A 130 -8.19 -2.32 -2.74
CA TYR A 130 -9.39 -2.64 -1.96
C TYR A 130 -9.02 -3.32 -0.63
N ARG A 131 -8.59 -2.54 0.38
CA ARG A 131 -8.62 -2.95 1.80
C ARG A 131 -8.69 -1.73 2.73
N VAL A 132 -9.63 -1.74 3.67
CA VAL A 132 -9.63 -0.85 4.86
C VAL A 132 -9.81 -1.72 6.10
N ARG A 133 -8.72 -1.96 6.85
CA ARG A 133 -8.84 -2.38 8.25
C ARG A 133 -8.03 -1.44 9.12
N ARG A 134 -8.73 -0.53 9.81
CA ARG A 134 -8.17 0.33 10.84
C ARG A 134 -7.93 -0.53 12.09
N ARG A 135 -6.67 -0.82 12.45
CA ARG A 135 -6.38 -1.26 13.82
C ARG A 135 -6.25 -0.01 14.70
N ARG A 136 -7.20 0.18 15.62
CA ARG A 136 -6.97 1.06 16.78
C ARG A 136 -5.88 0.42 17.62
N GLY A 137 -4.91 1.23 18.06
CA GLY A 137 -3.86 0.78 18.95
C GLY A 137 -4.46 0.16 20.20
N GLN A 138 -3.99 -1.03 20.58
CA GLN A 138 -4.22 -1.54 21.93
C GLN A 138 -3.28 -0.77 22.86
N SER A 139 -3.83 0.21 23.57
CA SER A 139 -3.24 0.65 24.83
C SER A 139 -3.57 -0.41 25.86
N ALA A 140 -2.73 -1.46 25.95
CA ALA A 140 -2.75 -2.36 27.09
C ALA A 140 -2.25 -1.60 28.31
N GLY A 141 -3.12 -1.49 29.31
CA GLY A 141 -2.98 -0.62 30.46
C GLY A 141 -1.76 -0.94 31.31
N ARG A 142 -1.13 0.14 31.80
CA ARG A 142 -0.15 0.09 32.87
C ARG A 142 -0.79 0.76 34.09
N THR A 143 -1.33 -0.04 34.99
CA THR A 143 -1.56 0.30 36.39
C THR A 143 -1.57 -1.05 37.11
N GLY A 144 -0.68 -1.36 38.04
CA GLY A 144 -0.05 -0.49 39.03
C GLY A 144 -0.49 -1.01 40.40
N ARG A 145 0.34 -1.90 40.94
CA ARG A 145 0.45 -2.34 42.34
C ARG A 145 0.03 -1.26 43.34
N ARG A 146 -0.86 -1.58 44.30
CA ARG A 146 -0.79 -1.26 45.75
C ARG A 146 -2.07 -1.74 46.45
N GLY A 147 -1.88 -2.43 47.58
CA GLY A 147 -2.87 -3.11 48.41
C GLY A 147 -2.15 -4.22 49.13
#